data_AF-A0A4Q5N248-F1
#
_entry.id   AF-A0A4Q5N248-F1
#
_cell.length_a   1.000
_cell.length_b   1.000
_cell.length_c   1.000
_cell.angle_alpha   90.00
_cell.angle_beta   90.00
_cell.angle_gamma   90.00
#
_symmetry.space_group_name_H-M   'P 1'
#
loop_
_entity.id
_entity.type
_entity.pdbx_description
1 polymer ?
#
loop_
_entity_poly.entity_id
_entity_poly.type
_entity_poly.pdbx_seq_one_letter_code
_entity_poly.pdbx_strand_id
1 'polypeptide(L)'
;MTHDGSARFNPESRPPLDLLPKALADLLTERDRLARQTSAALAAMRDLEGEAHDIAARQADADTAATAARAGKAIPKATATPKLEADRTEAARNLAAQQTAFTDSTNECSALAGDIRWPLQQPAADARAKARTDVAALVDQLATAIETAVAAGAVTDWFNGPGYYAPAQTWLTDAVPDSARYGLGHHNTTPYSVRSIIAGAALTVLED
;
A
#
# COMPACT_ATOMS: atom_id res chain seq x y z
N MET A 1 -7.40 19.69 6.65
CA MET A 1 -7.42 18.35 6.03
C MET A 1 -7.34 17.35 7.16
N THR A 2 -8.47 16.76 7.53
CA THR A 2 -8.55 15.67 8.51
C THR A 2 -7.76 14.49 7.96
N HIS A 3 -6.66 14.12 8.61
CA HIS A 3 -6.06 12.81 8.40
C HIS A 3 -7.06 11.78 8.89
N ASP A 4 -7.91 11.32 7.97
CA ASP A 4 -8.85 10.26 8.25
C ASP A 4 -8.01 8.99 8.52
N GLY A 5 -8.00 8.55 9.78
CA GLY A 5 -7.21 7.40 10.23
C GLY A 5 -7.56 6.08 9.53
N SER A 6 -8.58 6.11 8.66
CA SER A 6 -9.03 5.05 7.77
C SER A 6 -8.06 4.77 6.60
N ALA A 7 -7.24 5.75 6.17
CA ALA A 7 -6.37 5.61 5.00
C ALA A 7 -5.37 4.45 5.12
N ARG A 8 -4.86 4.20 6.35
CA ARG A 8 -3.92 3.10 6.63
C ARG A 8 -4.48 1.69 6.38
N PHE A 9 -5.80 1.56 6.26
CA PHE A 9 -6.46 0.28 5.98
C PHE A 9 -6.81 0.09 4.51
N ASN A 10 -6.56 1.10 3.66
CA ASN A 10 -6.81 0.97 2.23
C ASN A 10 -5.85 -0.05 1.61
N PRO A 11 -6.32 -0.89 0.67
CA PRO A 11 -5.48 -1.90 0.02
C PRO A 11 -4.18 -1.35 -0.59
N GLU A 12 -4.22 -0.11 -1.08
CA GLU A 12 -3.05 0.56 -1.70
C GLU A 12 -2.03 1.09 -0.68
N SER A 13 -2.42 1.27 0.58
CA SER A 13 -1.60 1.91 1.61
C SER A 13 -1.21 0.97 2.75
N ARG A 14 -1.73 -0.26 2.75
CA ARG A 14 -1.47 -1.25 3.80
C ARG A 14 -0.51 -2.35 3.32
N PRO A 15 0.18 -3.03 4.23
CA PRO A 15 0.95 -4.22 3.91
C PRO A 15 0.07 -5.33 3.29
N PRO A 16 0.66 -6.22 2.48
CA PRO A 16 0.01 -7.46 2.05
C PRO A 16 -0.63 -8.23 3.22
N LEU A 17 -1.80 -8.83 2.98
CA LEU A 17 -2.62 -9.47 4.03
C LEU A 17 -1.91 -10.68 4.67
N ASP A 18 -1.05 -11.37 3.93
CA ASP A 18 -0.26 -12.51 4.38
C ASP A 18 0.85 -12.11 5.39
N LEU A 19 1.21 -10.83 5.44
CA LEU A 19 2.15 -10.29 6.42
C LEU A 19 1.47 -9.79 7.70
N LEU A 20 0.14 -9.80 7.75
CA LEU A 20 -0.64 -9.31 8.89
C LEU A 20 -1.08 -10.46 9.80
N PRO A 21 -1.27 -10.20 11.10
CA PRO A 21 -1.91 -11.17 11.99
C PRO A 21 -3.27 -11.58 11.44
N LYS A 22 -3.55 -12.89 11.41
CA LYS A 22 -4.74 -13.48 10.78
C LYS A 22 -6.04 -12.75 11.14
N ALA A 23 -6.24 -12.46 12.43
CA ALA A 23 -7.44 -11.76 12.89
C ALA A 23 -7.62 -10.36 12.25
N LEU A 24 -6.52 -9.61 12.08
CA LEU A 24 -6.58 -8.31 11.41
C LEU A 24 -6.78 -8.48 9.90
N ALA A 25 -6.16 -9.48 9.28
CA ALA A 25 -6.35 -9.77 7.86
C ALA A 25 -7.80 -10.16 7.52
N ASP A 26 -8.43 -10.97 8.38
CA ASP A 26 -9.83 -11.38 8.24
C ASP A 26 -10.76 -10.15 8.36
N LEU A 27 -10.55 -9.27 9.36
CA LEU A 27 -11.30 -8.02 9.50
C LEU A 27 -11.12 -7.06 8.32
N LEU A 28 -9.90 -6.93 7.80
CA LEU A 28 -9.64 -6.08 6.63
C LEU A 28 -10.30 -6.61 5.36
N THR A 29 -10.34 -7.94 5.21
CA THR A 29 -11.04 -8.60 4.10
C THR A 29 -12.54 -8.29 4.16
N GLU A 30 -13.12 -8.37 5.36
CA GLU A 30 -14.52 -8.04 5.60
C GLU A 30 -14.80 -6.55 5.36
N ARG A 31 -13.95 -5.66 5.87
CA ARG A 31 -14.04 -4.21 5.62
C ARG A 31 -14.02 -3.89 4.13
N ASP A 32 -13.13 -4.52 3.35
CA ASP A 32 -13.04 -4.28 1.91
C ASP A 32 -14.28 -4.78 1.17
N ARG A 33 -14.87 -5.90 1.64
CA ARG A 33 -16.14 -6.40 1.13
C ARG A 33 -17.26 -5.39 1.40
N LEU A 34 -17.34 -4.85 2.62
CA LEU A 34 -18.32 -3.84 3.02
C LEU A 34 -18.14 -2.51 2.30
N ALA A 35 -16.90 -2.11 1.99
CA ALA A 35 -16.62 -0.92 1.17
C ALA A 35 -17.22 -1.05 -0.24
N ARG A 36 -17.03 -2.21 -0.88
CA ARG A 36 -17.62 -2.51 -2.19
C ARG A 36 -19.15 -2.56 -2.12
N GLN A 37 -19.72 -3.14 -1.06
CA GLN A 37 -21.17 -3.19 -0.88
C GLN A 37 -21.80 -1.82 -0.63
N THR A 38 -21.16 -0.98 0.17
CA THR A 38 -21.57 0.41 0.38
C THR A 38 -21.55 1.20 -0.93
N SER A 39 -20.49 1.03 -1.73
CA SER A 39 -20.38 1.67 -3.06
C SER A 39 -21.49 1.21 -4.01
N ALA A 40 -21.78 -0.10 -4.04
CA ALA A 40 -22.86 -0.66 -4.84
C ALA A 40 -24.25 -0.18 -4.37
N ALA A 41 -24.49 -0.10 -3.06
CA ALA A 41 -25.74 0.41 -2.50
C ALA A 41 -25.94 1.90 -2.82
N LEU A 42 -24.87 2.69 -2.79
CA LEU A 42 -24.91 4.10 -3.18
C LEU A 42 -25.23 4.27 -4.67
N ALA A 43 -24.63 3.43 -5.54
CA ALA A 43 -24.95 3.43 -6.96
C ALA A 43 -26.43 3.08 -7.19
N ALA A 44 -26.93 2.01 -6.57
CA ALA A 44 -28.34 1.61 -6.69
C ALA A 44 -29.31 2.69 -6.20
N MET A 45 -28.98 3.39 -5.11
CA MET A 45 -29.79 4.51 -4.62
C MET A 45 -29.82 5.66 -5.64
N ARG A 46 -28.66 6.04 -6.19
CA ARG A 46 -28.55 7.11 -7.20
C ARG A 46 -29.28 6.76 -8.50
N ASP A 47 -29.24 5.50 -8.92
CA ASP A 47 -29.95 5.05 -10.11
C ASP A 47 -31.47 5.30 -9.96
N LEU A 48 -32.04 5.04 -8.77
CA LEU A 48 -33.46 5.26 -8.48
C LEU A 48 -33.86 6.75 -8.37
N GLU A 49 -32.90 7.66 -8.18
CA GLU A 49 -33.14 9.12 -8.12
C GLU A 49 -33.27 9.75 -9.52
N GLY A 50 -32.99 9.01 -10.59
CA GLY A 50 -33.06 9.53 -11.96
C GLY A 50 -34.48 9.93 -12.38
N GLU A 51 -34.61 11.13 -12.97
CA GLU A 51 -35.89 11.69 -13.45
C GLU A 51 -36.60 10.76 -14.47
N ALA A 52 -35.83 9.98 -15.24
CA ALA A 52 -36.37 8.99 -16.16
C ALA A 52 -37.25 7.94 -15.46
N HIS A 53 -36.94 7.56 -14.22
CA HIS A 53 -37.75 6.63 -13.43
C HIS A 53 -39.07 7.27 -13.00
N ASP A 54 -39.07 8.55 -12.65
CA ASP A 54 -40.29 9.28 -12.31
C ASP A 54 -41.21 9.45 -13.52
N ILE A 55 -40.64 9.77 -14.68
CA ILE A 55 -41.40 9.85 -15.94
C ILE A 55 -41.99 8.48 -16.28
N ALA A 56 -41.19 7.41 -16.23
CA ALA A 56 -41.64 6.06 -16.53
C ALA A 56 -42.76 5.60 -15.58
N ALA A 57 -42.64 5.87 -14.29
CA ALA A 57 -43.67 5.52 -13.29
C ALA A 57 -44.98 6.26 -13.55
N ARG A 58 -44.91 7.58 -13.79
CA ARG A 58 -46.10 8.40 -14.13
C ARG A 58 -46.75 7.93 -15.43
N GLN A 59 -45.95 7.59 -16.43
CA GLN A 59 -46.44 7.11 -17.73
C GLN A 59 -47.12 5.75 -17.60
N ALA A 60 -46.54 4.81 -16.84
CA ALA A 60 -47.17 3.51 -16.57
C ALA A 60 -48.53 3.64 -15.84
N ASP A 61 -48.61 4.54 -14.87
CA ASP A 61 -49.88 4.84 -14.18
C ASP A 61 -50.90 5.50 -15.13
N ALA A 62 -50.46 6.44 -15.97
CA ALA A 62 -51.31 7.10 -16.97
C ALA A 62 -51.82 6.14 -18.05
N ASP A 63 -50.97 5.24 -18.56
CA ASP A 63 -51.34 4.25 -19.58
C ASP A 63 -52.34 3.24 -19.03
N THR A 64 -52.17 2.83 -17.77
CA THR A 64 -53.11 1.95 -17.07
C THR A 64 -54.47 2.64 -16.90
N ALA A 65 -54.47 3.90 -16.47
CA ALA A 65 -55.69 4.70 -16.33
C ALA A 65 -56.38 4.90 -17.69
N ALA A 66 -55.63 5.23 -18.75
CA ALA A 66 -56.15 5.43 -20.09
C ALA A 66 -56.77 4.14 -20.66
N THR A 67 -56.16 2.98 -20.40
CA THR A 67 -56.68 1.68 -20.81
C THR A 67 -58.01 1.36 -20.12
N ALA A 68 -58.10 1.60 -18.81
CA ALA A 68 -59.35 1.40 -18.07
C ALA A 68 -60.45 2.37 -18.52
N ALA A 69 -60.12 3.64 -18.76
CA ALA A 69 -61.03 4.66 -19.25
C ALA A 69 -61.63 4.28 -20.62
N ARG A 70 -60.79 3.85 -21.57
CA ARG A 70 -61.24 3.39 -22.90
C ARG A 70 -62.15 2.16 -22.82
N ALA A 71 -61.94 1.30 -21.83
CA ALA A 71 -62.78 0.14 -21.57
C ALA A 71 -64.08 0.47 -20.81
N GLY A 72 -64.35 1.74 -20.47
CA GLY A 72 -65.52 2.14 -19.67
C GLY A 72 -65.51 1.59 -18.25
N LYS A 73 -64.33 1.20 -17.74
CA LYS A 73 -64.14 0.62 -16.41
C LYS A 73 -63.79 1.71 -15.39
N ALA A 74 -63.96 1.40 -14.11
CA ALA A 74 -63.45 2.24 -13.04
C ALA A 74 -61.93 2.43 -13.18
N ILE A 75 -61.45 3.67 -13.00
CA ILE A 75 -60.02 4.00 -13.11
C ILE A 75 -59.27 3.38 -11.92
N PRO A 76 -58.27 2.50 -12.16
CA PRO A 76 -57.45 1.93 -11.10
C PRO A 76 -56.66 3.00 -10.36
N LYS A 77 -56.34 2.75 -9.09
CA LYS A 77 -55.39 3.59 -8.35
C LYS A 77 -53.99 3.46 -8.96
N ALA A 78 -53.22 4.53 -8.91
CA ALA A 78 -51.81 4.53 -9.27
C ALA A 78 -51.04 3.50 -8.42
N THR A 79 -50.13 2.75 -9.05
CA THR A 79 -49.33 1.69 -8.40
C THR A 79 -47.85 1.80 -8.72
N ALA A 80 -47.47 2.33 -9.88
CA ALA A 80 -46.06 2.47 -10.26
C ALA A 80 -45.37 3.59 -9.47
N THR A 81 -46.00 4.74 -9.32
CA THR A 81 -45.43 5.87 -8.57
C THR A 81 -45.23 5.54 -7.08
N PRO A 82 -46.21 4.97 -6.34
CA PRO A 82 -45.99 4.55 -4.94
C PRO A 82 -44.95 3.44 -4.79
N LYS A 83 -44.83 2.54 -5.78
CA LYS A 83 -43.81 1.49 -5.76
C LYS A 83 -42.40 2.09 -5.88
N LEU A 84 -42.18 3.03 -6.80
CA LEU A 84 -40.88 3.70 -6.94
C LEU A 84 -40.44 4.38 -5.63
N GLU A 85 -41.38 5.01 -4.91
CA GLU A 85 -41.10 5.63 -3.61
C GLU A 85 -40.73 4.59 -2.53
N ALA A 86 -41.41 3.44 -2.53
CA ALA A 86 -41.07 2.34 -1.63
C ALA A 86 -39.67 1.77 -1.93
N ASP A 87 -39.34 1.60 -3.22
CA ASP A 87 -38.03 1.12 -3.67
C ASP A 87 -36.91 2.10 -3.25
N ARG A 88 -37.13 3.42 -3.39
CA ARG A 88 -36.21 4.47 -2.90
C ARG A 88 -35.99 4.41 -1.40
N THR A 89 -37.08 4.27 -0.63
CA THR A 89 -37.02 4.14 0.83
C THR A 89 -36.22 2.91 1.25
N GLU A 90 -36.41 1.79 0.55
CA GLU A 90 -35.64 0.57 0.80
C GLU A 90 -34.17 0.72 0.44
N ALA A 91 -33.84 1.32 -0.70
CA ALA A 91 -32.46 1.60 -1.10
C ALA A 91 -31.75 2.50 -0.08
N ALA A 92 -32.40 3.55 0.42
CA ALA A 92 -31.84 4.43 1.44
C ALA A 92 -31.58 3.69 2.76
N ARG A 93 -32.51 2.84 3.20
CA ARG A 93 -32.35 2.01 4.40
C ARG A 93 -31.17 1.04 4.25
N ASN A 94 -31.07 0.40 3.08
CA ASN A 94 -29.98 -0.53 2.77
C ASN A 94 -28.63 0.19 2.76
N LEU A 95 -28.53 1.37 2.12
CA LEU A 95 -27.31 2.17 2.16
C LEU A 95 -26.90 2.53 3.58
N ALA A 96 -27.85 3.01 4.40
CA ALA A 96 -27.58 3.35 5.79
C ALA A 96 -27.06 2.13 6.58
N ALA A 97 -27.66 0.96 6.40
CA ALA A 97 -27.21 -0.27 7.05
C ALA A 97 -25.78 -0.67 6.63
N GLN A 98 -25.44 -0.54 5.33
CA GLN A 98 -24.10 -0.82 4.81
C GLN A 98 -23.06 0.17 5.36
N GLN A 99 -23.41 1.45 5.43
CA GLN A 99 -22.54 2.49 6.00
C GLN A 99 -22.25 2.25 7.48
N THR A 100 -23.26 1.86 8.26
CA THR A 100 -23.08 1.50 9.67
C THR A 100 -22.14 0.30 9.80
N ALA A 101 -22.41 -0.79 9.07
CA ALA A 101 -21.56 -1.99 9.11
C ALA A 101 -20.10 -1.69 8.70
N PHE A 102 -19.90 -0.87 7.66
CA PHE A 102 -18.56 -0.46 7.23
C PHE A 102 -17.83 0.38 8.30
N THR A 103 -18.55 1.27 8.97
CA THR A 103 -18.01 2.08 10.07
C THR A 103 -17.62 1.21 11.25
N ASP A 104 -18.49 0.28 11.65
CA ASP A 104 -18.25 -0.66 12.75
C ASP A 104 -17.01 -1.52 12.45
N SER A 105 -16.92 -2.10 11.25
CA SER A 105 -15.75 -2.87 10.82
C SER A 105 -14.45 -2.04 10.81
N THR A 106 -14.53 -0.76 10.43
CA THR A 106 -13.37 0.16 10.48
C THR A 106 -12.94 0.46 11.92
N ASN A 107 -13.89 0.57 12.84
CA ASN A 107 -13.62 0.75 14.26
C ASN A 107 -13.01 -0.52 14.88
N GLU A 108 -13.50 -1.70 14.54
CA GLU A 108 -12.94 -2.99 14.95
C GLU A 108 -11.49 -3.17 14.45
N CYS A 109 -11.23 -2.84 13.18
CA CYS A 109 -9.87 -2.81 12.63
C CYS A 109 -8.97 -1.86 13.43
N SER A 110 -9.48 -0.68 13.80
CA SER A 110 -8.72 0.32 14.57
C SER A 110 -8.41 -0.14 15.99
N ALA A 111 -9.38 -0.74 16.67
CA ALA A 111 -9.22 -1.27 18.02
C ALA A 111 -8.20 -2.42 18.02
N LEU A 112 -8.37 -3.43 17.15
CA LEU A 112 -7.46 -4.56 17.07
C LEU A 112 -6.04 -4.13 16.68
N ALA A 113 -5.91 -3.21 15.72
CA ALA A 113 -4.61 -2.65 15.36
C ALA A 113 -3.94 -1.94 16.56
N GLY A 114 -4.72 -1.27 17.41
CA GLY A 114 -4.24 -0.68 18.66
C GLY A 114 -3.72 -1.74 19.64
N ASP A 115 -4.50 -2.80 19.84
CA ASP A 115 -4.19 -3.87 20.79
C ASP A 115 -2.94 -4.67 20.41
N ILE A 116 -2.75 -4.95 19.12
CA ILE A 116 -1.61 -5.74 18.63
C ILE A 116 -0.37 -4.89 18.35
N ARG A 117 -0.48 -3.56 18.30
CA ARG A 117 0.65 -2.68 17.97
C ARG A 117 1.81 -2.84 18.94
N TRP A 118 1.54 -2.79 20.24
CA TRP A 118 2.58 -2.87 21.25
C TRP A 118 3.26 -4.25 21.31
N PRO A 119 2.50 -5.37 21.32
CA PRO A 119 3.08 -6.71 21.22
C PRO A 119 3.97 -6.94 19.99
N LEU A 120 3.68 -6.27 18.87
CA LEU A 120 4.47 -6.42 17.63
C LEU A 120 5.71 -5.52 17.58
N GLN A 121 5.75 -4.42 18.34
CA GLN A 121 6.86 -3.46 18.25
C GLN A 121 8.17 -4.03 18.78
N GLN A 122 8.16 -4.66 19.95
CA GLN A 122 9.40 -5.14 20.58
C GLN A 122 10.07 -6.26 19.78
N PRO A 123 9.36 -7.34 19.35
CA PRO A 123 9.97 -8.39 18.54
C PRO A 123 10.47 -7.88 17.19
N ALA A 124 9.77 -6.91 16.58
CA ALA A 124 10.23 -6.31 15.33
C ALA A 124 11.50 -5.48 15.50
N ALA A 125 11.62 -4.73 16.60
CA ALA A 125 12.84 -4.00 16.94
C ALA A 125 14.02 -4.96 17.17
N ASP A 126 13.79 -6.04 17.92
CA ASP A 126 14.81 -7.06 18.20
C ASP A 126 15.24 -7.78 16.91
N ALA A 127 14.29 -8.14 16.05
CA ALA A 127 14.58 -8.74 14.74
C ALA A 127 15.40 -7.80 13.83
N ARG A 128 15.09 -6.50 13.82
CA ARG A 128 15.88 -5.48 13.09
C ARG A 128 17.28 -5.35 13.67
N ALA A 129 17.41 -5.30 14.99
CA ALA A 129 18.71 -5.22 15.66
C ALA A 129 19.58 -6.46 15.36
N LYS A 130 18.97 -7.65 15.37
CA LYS A 130 19.63 -8.89 14.97
C LYS A 130 20.05 -8.86 13.49
N ALA A 131 19.14 -8.49 12.59
CA ALA A 131 19.45 -8.39 11.16
C ALA A 131 20.60 -7.43 10.90
N ARG A 132 20.64 -6.27 11.59
CA ARG A 132 21.77 -5.33 11.52
C ARG A 132 23.10 -5.96 11.92
N THR A 133 23.08 -6.75 12.99
CA THR A 133 24.28 -7.45 13.49
C THR A 133 24.75 -8.52 12.49
N ASP A 134 23.82 -9.31 11.95
CA ASP A 134 24.10 -10.36 10.98
C ASP A 134 24.64 -9.77 9.66
N VAL A 135 24.06 -8.65 9.18
CA VAL A 135 24.54 -7.94 7.99
C VAL A 135 25.93 -7.32 8.23
N ALA A 136 26.18 -6.71 9.38
CA ALA A 136 27.50 -6.16 9.71
C ALA A 136 28.59 -7.25 9.66
N ALA A 137 28.30 -8.46 10.17
CA ALA A 137 29.21 -9.59 10.09
C ALA A 137 29.48 -10.04 8.63
N LEU A 138 28.44 -10.08 7.78
CA LEU A 138 28.59 -10.41 6.36
C LEU A 138 29.40 -9.34 5.59
N VAL A 139 29.19 -8.06 5.92
CA VAL A 139 29.98 -6.94 5.38
C VAL A 139 31.45 -7.10 5.72
N ASP A 140 31.78 -7.44 6.97
CA ASP A 140 33.15 -7.66 7.41
C ASP A 140 33.80 -8.86 6.71
N GLN A 141 33.06 -9.94 6.48
CA GLN A 141 33.52 -11.10 5.72
C GLN A 141 33.82 -10.72 4.27
N LEU A 142 32.91 -9.99 3.61
CA LEU A 142 33.10 -9.54 2.23
C LEU A 142 34.32 -8.63 2.10
N ALA A 143 34.45 -7.64 2.99
CA ALA A 143 35.59 -6.73 2.99
C ALA A 143 36.92 -7.49 3.16
N THR A 144 36.96 -8.46 4.07
CA THR A 144 38.16 -9.29 4.30
C THR A 144 38.51 -10.14 3.09
N ALA A 145 37.50 -10.71 2.41
CA ALA A 145 37.71 -11.48 1.19
C ALA A 145 38.30 -10.62 0.05
N ILE A 146 37.81 -9.39 -0.11
CA ILE A 146 38.33 -8.44 -1.10
C ILE A 146 39.77 -8.04 -0.77
N GLU A 147 40.04 -7.67 0.48
CA GLU A 147 41.40 -7.30 0.93
C GLU A 147 42.39 -8.46 0.72
N THR A 148 41.97 -9.70 0.97
CA THR A 148 42.79 -10.90 0.74
C THR A 148 43.08 -11.11 -0.75
N ALA A 149 42.09 -10.92 -1.62
CA ALA A 149 42.26 -11.06 -3.07
C ALA A 149 43.21 -9.99 -3.63
N VAL A 150 43.08 -8.73 -3.18
CA VAL A 150 43.98 -7.63 -3.55
C VAL A 150 45.40 -7.91 -3.07
N ALA A 151 45.57 -8.37 -1.83
CA ALA A 151 46.89 -8.73 -1.31
C ALA A 151 47.54 -9.86 -2.12
N ALA A 152 46.79 -10.91 -2.48
CA ALA A 152 47.32 -12.01 -3.30
C ALA A 152 47.74 -11.55 -4.71
N GLY A 153 46.96 -10.66 -5.34
CA GLY A 153 47.32 -10.01 -6.59
C GLY A 153 48.59 -9.16 -6.46
N ALA A 154 48.66 -8.32 -5.43
CA ALA A 154 49.82 -7.46 -5.16
C ALA A 154 51.11 -8.25 -4.88
N VAL A 155 51.01 -9.42 -4.23
CA VAL A 155 52.14 -10.34 -4.07
C VAL A 155 52.61 -10.84 -5.44
N THR A 156 51.68 -11.22 -6.31
CA THR A 156 51.99 -11.68 -7.68
C THR A 156 52.61 -10.57 -8.51
N ASP A 157 52.07 -9.34 -8.44
CA ASP A 157 52.62 -8.18 -9.13
C ASP A 157 54.02 -7.84 -8.61
N TRP A 158 54.25 -7.91 -7.29
CA TRP A 158 55.57 -7.68 -6.72
C TRP A 158 56.62 -8.67 -7.23
N PHE A 159 56.27 -9.95 -7.37
CA PHE A 159 57.15 -10.95 -8.00
C PHE A 159 57.50 -10.61 -9.46
N ASN A 160 56.65 -9.86 -10.16
CA ASN A 160 56.80 -9.51 -11.57
C ASN A 160 57.41 -8.11 -11.81
N GLY A 161 57.86 -7.40 -10.76
CA GLY A 161 58.63 -6.15 -10.88
C GLY A 161 57.96 -4.87 -10.34
N PRO A 162 56.62 -4.71 -10.34
CA PRO A 162 55.94 -3.65 -9.59
C PRO A 162 56.28 -3.58 -8.09
N GLY A 163 56.08 -2.42 -7.47
CA GLY A 163 56.17 -2.27 -6.01
C GLY A 163 54.99 -2.93 -5.29
N TYR A 164 55.20 -3.42 -4.07
CA TYR A 164 54.15 -4.06 -3.29
C TYR A 164 53.12 -3.04 -2.77
N TYR A 165 51.85 -3.23 -3.15
CA TYR A 165 50.72 -2.42 -2.68
C TYR A 165 49.46 -3.28 -2.50
N ALA A 166 49.19 -3.69 -1.25
CA ALA A 166 48.06 -4.55 -0.87
C ALA A 166 46.76 -3.87 -0.39
N PRO A 167 46.66 -2.54 -0.16
CA PRO A 167 45.38 -1.94 0.22
C PRO A 167 44.29 -2.07 -0.86
N ALA A 168 43.11 -2.58 -0.48
CA ALA A 168 41.92 -2.59 -1.33
C ALA A 168 41.24 -1.20 -1.30
N GLN A 169 41.66 -0.33 -2.22
CA GLN A 169 41.13 1.02 -2.34
C GLN A 169 40.58 1.29 -3.74
N THR A 170 39.60 2.18 -3.84
CA THR A 170 39.03 2.64 -5.11
C THR A 170 38.95 4.15 -5.14
N TRP A 171 39.07 4.75 -6.31
CA TRP A 171 38.89 6.18 -6.47
C TRP A 171 37.42 6.54 -6.65
N LEU A 172 37.01 7.71 -6.16
CA LEU A 172 35.64 8.22 -6.35
C LEU A 172 35.25 8.26 -7.83
N THR A 173 36.19 8.60 -8.70
CA THR A 173 36.00 8.67 -10.15
C THR A 173 35.82 7.29 -10.81
N ASP A 174 36.32 6.22 -10.19
CA ASP A 174 36.12 4.86 -10.69
C ASP A 174 34.75 4.32 -10.23
N ALA A 175 34.30 4.70 -9.04
CA ALA A 175 33.00 4.32 -8.48
C ALA A 175 31.83 5.18 -9.01
N VAL A 176 32.08 6.45 -9.32
CA VAL A 176 31.11 7.43 -9.85
C VAL A 176 31.74 8.11 -11.06
N PRO A 177 31.65 7.51 -12.26
CA PRO A 177 32.33 8.00 -13.47
C PRO A 177 32.00 9.45 -13.84
N ASP A 178 30.78 9.91 -13.54
CA ASP A 178 30.35 11.28 -13.84
C ASP A 178 31.01 12.36 -12.95
N SER A 179 31.64 11.97 -11.84
CA SER A 179 32.35 12.90 -10.95
C SER A 179 33.50 13.64 -11.67
N ALA A 180 34.08 13.04 -12.71
CA ALA A 180 35.11 13.66 -13.53
C ALA A 180 34.67 14.94 -14.24
N ARG A 181 33.37 15.06 -14.58
CA ARG A 181 32.80 16.26 -15.21
C ARG A 181 32.79 17.47 -14.28
N TYR A 182 32.90 17.24 -12.98
CA TYR A 182 32.99 18.27 -11.95
C TYR A 182 34.45 18.59 -11.56
N GLY A 183 35.43 18.15 -12.36
CA GLY A 183 36.84 18.42 -12.15
C GLY A 183 37.51 17.53 -11.10
N LEU A 184 36.87 16.43 -10.69
CA LEU A 184 37.46 15.44 -9.77
C LEU A 184 38.26 14.39 -10.54
N GLY A 185 39.41 13.97 -10.02
CA GLY A 185 40.35 13.04 -10.66
C GLY A 185 41.30 12.40 -9.65
N HIS A 186 42.09 11.42 -10.07
CA HIS A 186 43.03 10.72 -9.17
C HIS A 186 44.10 11.64 -8.56
N HIS A 187 44.35 12.81 -9.14
CA HIS A 187 45.37 13.75 -8.67
C HIS A 187 44.86 14.77 -7.62
N ASN A 188 43.54 14.89 -7.45
CA ASN A 188 42.92 15.85 -6.53
C ASN A 188 41.80 15.24 -5.67
N THR A 189 41.69 13.91 -5.67
CA THR A 189 40.87 13.14 -4.74
C THR A 189 41.77 12.23 -3.90
N THR A 190 41.20 11.54 -2.92
CA THR A 190 41.89 10.49 -2.15
C THR A 190 41.18 9.17 -2.40
N PRO A 191 41.92 8.05 -2.53
CA PRO A 191 41.31 6.75 -2.67
C PRO A 191 40.57 6.35 -1.38
N TYR A 192 39.44 5.70 -1.53
CA TYR A 192 38.57 5.25 -0.45
C TYR A 192 38.80 3.79 -0.15
N SER A 193 38.76 3.42 1.13
CA SER A 193 38.76 2.01 1.53
C SER A 193 37.47 1.33 1.04
N VAL A 194 37.61 0.21 0.33
CA VAL A 194 36.46 -0.58 -0.13
C VAL A 194 35.62 -1.05 1.06
N ARG A 195 36.25 -1.37 2.20
CA ARG A 195 35.56 -1.71 3.46
C ARG A 195 34.66 -0.57 3.93
N SER A 196 35.14 0.67 3.90
CA SER A 196 34.35 1.84 4.31
C SER A 196 33.14 2.08 3.39
N ILE A 197 33.28 1.81 2.09
CA ILE A 197 32.19 1.92 1.13
C ILE A 197 31.12 0.85 1.39
N ILE A 198 31.52 -0.41 1.55
CA ILE A 198 30.59 -1.52 1.78
C ILE A 198 29.84 -1.33 3.11
N ALA A 199 30.56 -0.92 4.17
CA ALA A 199 29.94 -0.63 5.46
C ALA A 199 28.95 0.55 5.38
N GLY A 200 29.32 1.63 4.70
CA GLY A 200 28.44 2.79 4.49
C GLY A 200 27.17 2.42 3.73
N ALA A 201 27.29 1.71 2.60
CA ALA A 201 26.16 1.29 1.80
C ALA A 201 25.21 0.35 2.57
N ALA A 202 25.76 -0.58 3.36
CA ALA A 202 24.96 -1.49 4.18
C ALA A 202 24.20 -0.74 5.30
N LEU A 203 24.82 0.27 5.92
CA LEU A 203 24.18 1.10 6.93
C LEU A 203 23.02 1.92 6.34
N THR A 204 23.20 2.54 5.18
CA THR A 204 22.15 3.33 4.52
C THR A 204 20.90 2.49 4.21
N VAL A 205 21.06 1.24 3.76
CA VAL A 205 19.93 0.33 3.48
C VAL A 205 19.17 -0.08 4.75
N LEU A 206 19.79 0.05 5.93
CA LEU A 206 19.23 -0.40 7.21
C LEU A 206 18.67 0.75 8.08
N GLU A 207 18.83 2.01 7.65
CA GLU A 207 18.37 3.21 8.35
C GLU A 207 17.05 3.80 7.79
N ASP A 208 16.63 3.43 6.58
CA ASP A 208 15.29 3.71 6.01
C ASP A 208 14.22 2.68 6.45
#